data_AF-A0A1H3L6D8-F1
#
_entry.id   AF-A0A1H3L6D8-F1
#
_cell.length_a   1.000
_cell.length_b   1.000
_cell.length_c   1.000
_cell.angle_alpha   90.00
_cell.angle_beta   90.00
_cell.angle_gamma   90.00
#
_symmetry.space_group_name_H-M   'P 1'
#
loop_
_entity.id
_entity.type
_entity.pdbx_description
1 polymer ?
#
loop_
_entity_poly.entity_id
_entity_poly.type
_entity_poly.pdbx_seq_one_letter_code
_entity_poly.pdbx_strand_id
1 'polypeptide(L)'
;MRYITLLLLVLIPAISSAENFLINSNKLFNFAEASYPEYFSPAGVTTTTLDGYLVRYYPNTGNYIGTKGEEVYVYGNVFNGLLRAGVISDYVELETDSDELLAQLFANGKSNLQVYGTGIVISILSDDLDGSRHQRFIIELKSKQTLLITHNIDLAPRIFALSQNDKIEFFGEYEWNNKGGVIHWTHHDPEGIHVNGWVLHNNVIYQ
;
A
#
# COMPACT_ATOMS: atom_id res chain seq x y z
N MET A 1 15.78 54.62 12.21
CA MET A 1 15.48 53.24 12.66
C MET A 1 14.77 52.53 11.51
N ARG A 2 15.44 51.61 10.82
CA ARG A 2 14.83 50.79 9.76
C ARG A 2 14.61 49.40 10.34
N TYR A 3 13.35 49.03 10.52
CA TYR A 3 12.96 47.69 10.93
C TYR A 3 13.21 46.75 9.75
N ILE A 4 14.19 45.85 9.90
CA ILE A 4 14.39 44.72 8.98
C ILE A 4 13.42 43.64 9.45
N THR A 5 12.32 43.47 8.74
CA THR A 5 11.42 42.34 8.94
C THR A 5 12.13 41.09 8.43
N LEU A 6 12.65 40.28 9.35
CA LEU A 6 13.24 38.98 9.04
C LEU A 6 12.10 38.04 8.62
N LEU A 7 11.96 37.80 7.32
CA LEU A 7 11.02 36.81 6.80
C LEU A 7 11.60 35.43 7.13
N LEU A 8 11.09 34.81 8.20
CA LEU A 8 11.40 33.42 8.53
C LEU A 8 10.71 32.55 7.47
N LEU A 9 11.46 32.12 6.46
CA LEU A 9 10.99 31.13 5.50
C LEU A 9 10.90 29.80 6.26
N VAL A 10 9.72 29.48 6.79
CA VAL A 10 9.44 28.13 7.26
C VAL A 10 9.48 27.26 6.01
N LEU A 11 10.55 26.49 5.85
CA LEU A 11 10.59 25.35 4.95
C LEU A 11 9.47 24.43 5.42
N ILE A 12 8.31 24.52 4.77
CA ILE A 12 7.31 23.46 4.82
C ILE A 12 8.09 22.23 4.32
N PRO A 13 8.27 21.18 5.14
CA PRO A 13 8.83 19.94 4.62
C PRO A 13 7.98 19.59 3.42
N ALA A 14 8.64 19.41 2.25
CA ALA A 14 7.96 18.98 1.04
C ALA A 14 7.04 17.84 1.46
N ILE A 15 5.73 18.03 1.24
CA ILE A 15 4.72 17.02 1.53
C ILE A 15 5.26 15.77 0.87
N SER A 16 5.71 14.82 1.68
CA SER A 16 6.14 13.52 1.19
C SER A 16 4.91 13.01 0.46
N SER A 17 4.99 12.91 -0.87
CA SER A 17 3.96 12.26 -1.67
C SER A 17 3.60 10.98 -0.92
N ALA A 18 2.32 10.73 -0.71
CA ALA A 18 1.88 9.59 0.06
C ALA A 18 2.35 8.32 -0.66
N GLU A 19 3.49 7.82 -0.21
CA GLU A 19 3.88 6.43 -0.32
C GLU A 19 2.74 5.62 0.35
N ASN A 20 2.40 4.43 -0.17
CA ASN A 20 1.26 3.59 0.26
C ASN A 20 -0.09 3.93 -0.39
N PHE A 21 -0.15 3.95 -1.73
CA PHE A 21 -1.37 4.17 -2.50
C PHE A 21 -2.48 3.17 -2.15
N LEU A 22 -2.18 1.88 -2.02
CA LEU A 22 -3.25 0.89 -1.82
C LEU A 22 -3.93 1.00 -0.46
N ILE A 23 -3.17 1.18 0.63
CA ILE A 23 -3.77 1.33 1.96
C ILE A 23 -4.61 2.61 2.05
N ASN A 24 -4.12 3.72 1.49
CA ASN A 24 -4.81 5.00 1.47
C ASN A 24 -6.08 4.96 0.61
N SER A 25 -6.01 4.27 -0.54
CA SER A 25 -7.19 4.02 -1.39
C SER A 25 -8.23 3.18 -0.65
N ASN A 26 -7.81 2.11 0.04
CA ASN A 26 -8.72 1.29 0.84
C ASN A 26 -9.39 2.10 1.96
N LYS A 27 -8.66 2.98 2.67
CA LYS A 27 -9.24 3.87 3.68
C LYS A 27 -10.31 4.78 3.09
N LEU A 28 -10.02 5.41 1.96
CA LEU A 28 -10.98 6.25 1.25
C LEU A 28 -12.23 5.46 0.83
N PHE A 29 -12.04 4.27 0.25
CA PHE A 29 -13.16 3.47 -0.24
C PHE A 29 -14.04 2.95 0.91
N ASN A 30 -13.43 2.53 2.01
CA ASN A 30 -14.15 2.16 3.23
C ASN A 30 -14.92 3.37 3.81
N PHE A 31 -14.31 4.56 3.81
CA PHE A 31 -14.98 5.80 4.21
C PHE A 31 -16.19 6.10 3.33
N ALA A 32 -16.05 5.95 2.01
CA ALA A 32 -17.11 6.18 1.04
C ALA A 32 -18.28 5.21 1.23
N GLU A 33 -18.00 3.91 1.42
CA GLU A 33 -19.01 2.89 1.71
C GLU A 33 -19.79 3.18 3.00
N ALA A 34 -19.11 3.64 4.06
CA ALA A 34 -19.73 3.93 5.34
C ALA A 34 -20.54 5.24 5.32
N SER A 35 -20.04 6.26 4.62
CA SER A 35 -20.59 7.61 4.64
C SER A 35 -21.66 7.84 3.57
N TYR A 36 -21.59 7.11 2.45
CA TYR A 36 -22.48 7.27 1.31
C TYR A 36 -22.93 5.90 0.71
N PRO A 37 -23.57 5.04 1.51
CA PRO A 37 -24.00 3.71 1.07
C PRO A 37 -25.02 3.73 -0.09
N GLU A 38 -25.73 4.85 -0.29
CA GLU A 38 -26.63 5.04 -1.44
C GLU A 38 -25.89 5.10 -2.78
N TYR A 39 -24.59 5.46 -2.76
CA TYR A 39 -23.74 5.48 -3.95
C TYR A 39 -22.77 4.31 -3.99
N PHE A 40 -22.32 3.79 -2.84
CA PHE A 40 -21.27 2.79 -2.73
C PHE A 40 -21.74 1.57 -1.92
N SER A 41 -22.52 0.69 -2.56
CA SER A 41 -23.07 -0.52 -1.92
C SER A 41 -22.99 -1.75 -2.83
N PRO A 42 -22.71 -2.95 -2.27
CA PRO A 42 -22.50 -3.24 -0.85
C PRO A 42 -21.15 -2.75 -0.33
N ALA A 43 -21.00 -2.65 0.99
CA ALA A 43 -19.71 -2.39 1.64
C ALA A 43 -18.82 -3.64 1.64
N GLY A 44 -17.52 -3.46 1.84
CA GLY A 44 -16.54 -4.56 1.94
C GLY A 44 -16.15 -5.17 0.59
N VAL A 45 -16.34 -4.44 -0.51
CA VAL A 45 -15.91 -4.89 -1.84
C VAL A 45 -14.39 -4.90 -1.90
N THR A 46 -13.81 -5.92 -2.52
CA THR A 46 -12.36 -6.00 -2.73
C THR A 46 -11.88 -4.97 -3.74
N THR A 47 -10.79 -4.28 -3.43
CA THR A 47 -10.12 -3.38 -4.38
C THR A 47 -9.42 -4.20 -5.46
N THR A 48 -9.59 -3.77 -6.71
CA THR A 48 -8.94 -4.36 -7.89
C THR A 48 -8.26 -3.28 -8.72
N THR A 49 -7.58 -3.69 -9.79
CA THR A 49 -6.91 -2.78 -10.72
C THR A 49 -7.67 -2.74 -12.04
N LEU A 50 -7.94 -1.54 -12.54
CA LEU A 50 -8.55 -1.31 -13.85
C LEU A 50 -7.82 -0.16 -14.55
N ASP A 51 -7.16 -0.42 -15.68
CA ASP A 51 -6.45 0.60 -16.48
C ASP A 51 -5.49 1.50 -15.67
N GLY A 52 -4.81 0.90 -14.68
CA GLY A 52 -3.87 1.59 -13.80
C GLY A 52 -4.53 2.41 -12.68
N TYR A 53 -5.84 2.24 -12.48
CA TYR A 53 -6.56 2.72 -11.30
C TYR A 53 -6.70 1.59 -10.29
N LEU A 54 -6.64 1.93 -9.01
CA LEU A 54 -7.19 1.08 -7.95
C LEU A 54 -8.68 1.40 -7.84
N VAL A 55 -9.56 0.40 -7.93
CA VAL A 55 -11.01 0.62 -8.02
C VAL A 55 -11.81 -0.37 -7.18
N ARG A 56 -13.00 0.05 -6.78
CA ARG A 56 -14.09 -0.85 -6.35
C ARG A 56 -15.32 -0.59 -7.20
N TYR A 57 -15.96 -1.68 -7.61
CA TYR A 57 -17.25 -1.66 -8.30
C TYR A 57 -18.36 -2.08 -7.34
N TYR A 58 -19.44 -1.30 -7.32
CA TYR A 58 -20.57 -1.49 -6.42
C TYR A 58 -21.78 -2.03 -7.17
N PRO A 59 -22.01 -3.35 -7.18
CA PRO A 59 -23.08 -3.95 -7.99
C PRO A 59 -24.50 -3.50 -7.64
N ASN A 60 -24.78 -3.04 -6.40
CA ASN A 60 -26.13 -2.61 -6.03
C ASN A 60 -26.46 -1.22 -6.60
N THR A 61 -25.44 -0.39 -6.83
CA THR A 61 -25.60 1.00 -7.26
C THR A 61 -25.11 1.23 -8.70
N GLY A 62 -24.34 0.28 -9.25
CA GLY A 62 -23.74 0.38 -10.58
C GLY A 62 -22.61 1.42 -10.66
N ASN A 63 -22.06 1.83 -9.52
CA ASN A 63 -21.05 2.88 -9.44
C ASN A 63 -19.65 2.31 -9.19
N TYR A 64 -18.64 3.06 -9.59
CA TYR A 64 -17.26 2.85 -9.19
C TYR A 64 -16.78 4.00 -8.33
N ILE A 65 -15.88 3.67 -7.40
CA ILE A 65 -14.91 4.60 -6.85
C ILE A 65 -13.52 4.12 -7.25
N GLY A 66 -12.59 5.04 -7.50
CA GLY A 66 -11.22 4.68 -7.83
C GLY A 66 -10.21 5.77 -7.55
N THR A 67 -8.95 5.38 -7.50
CA THR A 67 -7.80 6.25 -7.31
C THR A 67 -6.74 5.99 -8.36
N LYS A 68 -5.99 7.05 -8.73
CA LYS A 68 -4.78 6.96 -9.54
C LYS A 68 -3.71 7.85 -8.94
N GLY A 69 -2.78 7.24 -8.21
CA GLY A 69 -1.98 7.98 -7.23
C GLY A 69 -2.90 8.53 -6.14
N GLU A 70 -2.80 9.82 -5.85
CA GLU A 70 -3.62 10.50 -4.84
C GLU A 70 -4.97 11.01 -5.39
N GLU A 71 -5.16 10.98 -6.70
CA GLU A 71 -6.34 11.52 -7.36
C GLU A 71 -7.54 10.59 -7.23
N VAL A 72 -8.69 11.13 -6.83
CA VAL A 72 -9.93 10.38 -6.59
C VAL A 72 -10.90 10.59 -7.74
N TYR A 73 -11.51 9.49 -8.18
CA TYR A 73 -12.51 9.46 -9.23
C TYR A 73 -13.72 8.64 -8.79
N VAL A 74 -14.89 9.06 -9.26
CA VAL A 74 -16.13 8.27 -9.20
C VAL A 74 -16.66 8.11 -10.61
N TYR A 75 -17.31 6.99 -10.89
CA TYR A 75 -17.92 6.74 -12.19
C TYR A 75 -19.28 6.09 -12.02
N GLY A 76 -20.27 6.57 -12.76
CA GLY A 76 -21.62 6.01 -12.75
C GLY A 76 -22.64 6.98 -13.35
N ASN A 77 -23.85 6.49 -13.62
CA ASN A 77 -24.92 7.30 -14.20
C ASN A 77 -25.27 8.50 -13.30
N VAL A 78 -25.27 8.29 -11.97
CA VAL A 78 -25.56 9.35 -10.98
C VAL A 78 -24.51 10.47 -10.99
N PHE A 79 -23.29 10.18 -11.45
CA PHE A 79 -22.20 11.13 -11.56
C PHE A 79 -22.05 11.72 -12.98
N ASN A 80 -22.98 11.41 -13.89
CA ASN A 80 -22.91 11.76 -15.31
C ASN A 80 -21.63 11.23 -16.00
N GLY A 81 -21.22 10.00 -15.67
CA GLY A 81 -20.00 9.37 -16.19
C GLY A 81 -18.83 9.51 -15.23
N LEU A 82 -17.61 9.69 -15.78
CA LEU A 82 -16.38 9.82 -14.99
C LEU A 82 -16.28 11.23 -14.42
N LEU A 83 -16.19 11.33 -13.09
CA LEU A 83 -16.03 12.58 -12.38
C LEU A 83 -14.79 12.51 -11.49
N ARG A 84 -13.90 13.51 -11.62
CA ARG A 84 -12.81 13.73 -10.66
C ARG A 84 -13.41 14.30 -9.38
N ALA A 85 -13.28 13.58 -8.28
CA ALA A 85 -13.89 13.92 -7.00
C ALA A 85 -12.92 14.69 -6.07
N GLY A 86 -11.61 14.73 -6.34
CA GLY A 86 -10.64 15.44 -5.49
C GLY A 86 -9.37 14.63 -5.33
N VAL A 87 -8.71 14.77 -4.18
CA VAL A 87 -7.58 13.92 -3.76
C VAL A 87 -7.90 13.18 -2.47
N ILE A 88 -7.18 12.08 -2.18
CA ILE A 88 -7.46 11.22 -1.01
C ILE A 88 -7.48 12.03 0.29
N SER A 89 -6.53 12.96 0.44
CA SER A 89 -6.38 13.80 1.66
C SER A 89 -7.52 14.79 1.87
N ASP A 90 -8.40 15.01 0.90
CA ASP A 90 -9.61 15.81 1.09
C ASP A 90 -10.64 15.08 1.96
N TYR A 91 -10.54 13.74 2.06
CA TYR A 91 -11.55 12.87 2.65
C TYR A 91 -11.06 12.10 3.87
N VAL A 92 -9.80 11.64 3.86
CA VAL A 92 -9.23 10.79 4.90
C VAL A 92 -7.79 11.19 5.22
N GLU A 93 -7.37 10.95 6.47
CA GLU A 93 -5.97 11.08 6.85
C GLU A 93 -5.12 9.99 6.16
N LEU A 94 -3.97 10.40 5.62
CA LEU A 94 -3.05 9.51 4.94
C LEU A 94 -2.26 8.67 5.95
N GLU A 95 -2.10 7.40 5.64
CA GLU A 95 -1.23 6.48 6.37
C GLU A 95 0.24 6.79 6.12
N THR A 96 1.01 6.87 7.21
CA THR A 96 2.44 7.13 7.18
C THR A 96 3.20 5.82 6.99
N ASP A 97 4.12 5.79 6.02
CA ASP A 97 4.98 4.61 5.79
C ASP A 97 5.63 4.10 7.08
N SER A 98 5.65 2.76 7.29
CA SER A 98 6.19 2.15 8.50
C SER A 98 7.73 2.15 8.55
N ASP A 99 8.45 2.79 7.64
CA ASP A 99 9.92 2.81 7.62
C ASP A 99 10.56 3.20 8.98
N GLU A 100 10.06 4.27 9.62
CA GLU A 100 10.56 4.68 10.94
C GLU A 100 10.25 3.64 12.03
N LEU A 101 9.08 3.01 11.96
CA LEU A 101 8.69 1.93 12.86
C LEU A 101 9.56 0.70 12.64
N LEU A 102 9.81 0.31 11.40
CA LEU A 102 10.67 -0.82 11.02
C LEU A 102 12.11 -0.64 11.53
N ALA A 103 12.66 0.58 11.44
CA ALA A 103 13.95 0.91 12.01
C ALA A 103 13.97 0.72 13.54
N GLN A 104 12.89 1.12 14.22
CA GLN A 104 12.75 0.91 15.67
C GLN A 104 12.63 -0.58 16.02
N LEU A 105 11.82 -1.36 15.29
CA LEU A 105 11.68 -2.80 15.51
C LEU A 105 13.00 -3.52 15.32
N PHE A 106 13.75 -3.16 14.27
CA PHE A 106 15.07 -3.72 13.99
C PHE A 106 16.08 -3.40 15.09
N ALA A 107 16.17 -2.14 15.51
CA ALA A 107 17.07 -1.71 16.58
C ALA A 107 16.77 -2.39 17.92
N ASN A 108 15.50 -2.75 18.17
CA ASN A 108 15.05 -3.35 19.42
C ASN A 108 14.85 -4.88 19.37
N GLY A 109 15.14 -5.54 18.25
CA GLY A 109 14.98 -6.99 18.13
C GLY A 109 13.53 -7.48 18.24
N LYS A 110 12.56 -6.74 17.70
CA LYS A 110 11.12 -7.02 17.84
C LYS A 110 10.53 -7.65 16.57
N SER A 111 9.56 -8.54 16.74
CA SER A 111 8.91 -9.38 15.71
C SER A 111 7.38 -9.37 15.89
N ASN A 112 6.65 -10.06 15.00
CA ASN A 112 5.20 -10.28 15.04
C ASN A 112 4.40 -8.98 15.01
N LEU A 113 4.77 -8.05 14.13
CA LEU A 113 4.00 -6.82 13.91
C LEU A 113 3.61 -6.68 12.45
N GLN A 114 2.32 -6.48 12.21
CA GLN A 114 1.80 -6.14 10.91
C GLN A 114 2.20 -4.71 10.53
N VAL A 115 2.82 -4.55 9.37
CA VAL A 115 3.36 -3.28 8.87
C VAL A 115 3.08 -3.12 7.39
N TYR A 116 2.99 -1.88 6.94
CA TYR A 116 2.95 -1.53 5.53
C TYR A 116 4.08 -0.55 5.21
N GLY A 117 4.60 -0.61 4.00
CA GLY A 117 5.60 0.35 3.57
C GLY A 117 5.96 0.21 2.11
N THR A 118 6.92 1.02 1.72
CA THR A 118 7.42 1.10 0.36
C THR A 118 8.92 0.86 0.30
N GLY A 119 9.38 0.26 -0.78
CA GLY A 119 10.80 -0.02 -0.96
C GLY A 119 11.18 -0.27 -2.41
N ILE A 120 12.47 -0.14 -2.67
CA ILE A 120 13.06 -0.39 -3.99
C ILE A 120 13.67 -1.78 -3.99
N VAL A 121 13.33 -2.61 -4.97
CA VAL A 121 13.91 -3.95 -5.14
C VAL A 121 15.38 -3.81 -5.49
N ILE A 122 16.27 -4.29 -4.63
CA ILE A 122 17.72 -4.26 -4.84
C ILE A 122 18.30 -5.62 -5.25
N SER A 123 17.57 -6.71 -5.00
CA SER A 123 17.99 -8.06 -5.40
C SER A 123 16.80 -9.00 -5.54
N ILE A 124 16.79 -9.81 -6.60
CA ILE A 124 15.84 -10.91 -6.79
C ILE A 124 16.58 -12.21 -6.52
N LEU A 125 16.05 -13.03 -5.62
CA LEU A 125 16.65 -14.30 -5.22
C LEU A 125 15.93 -15.46 -5.92
N SER A 126 16.55 -16.64 -5.92
CA SER A 126 15.84 -17.86 -6.31
C SER A 126 14.64 -18.08 -5.40
N ASP A 127 13.53 -18.52 -5.99
CA ASP A 127 12.35 -18.96 -5.25
C ASP A 127 12.76 -20.05 -4.24
N ASP A 128 12.14 -20.00 -3.06
CA ASP A 128 12.20 -21.10 -2.10
C ASP A 128 11.12 -22.11 -2.46
N LEU A 129 11.52 -23.36 -2.66
CA LEU A 129 10.64 -24.44 -3.10
C LEU A 129 10.50 -25.55 -2.05
N ASP A 130 11.14 -25.38 -0.89
CA ASP A 130 11.07 -26.35 0.20
C ASP A 130 9.85 -26.05 1.09
N GLY A 131 8.88 -26.98 1.12
CA GLY A 131 7.62 -26.76 1.83
C GLY A 131 6.69 -25.82 1.04
N SER A 132 6.10 -24.82 1.71
CA SER A 132 5.33 -23.78 1.02
C SER A 132 6.26 -22.94 0.15
N ARG A 133 5.88 -22.74 -1.10
CA ARG A 133 6.72 -22.07 -2.09
C ARG A 133 6.70 -20.56 -1.89
N HIS A 134 7.86 -19.92 -1.93
CA HIS A 134 7.98 -18.47 -1.76
C HIS A 134 8.83 -17.83 -2.86
N GLN A 135 8.31 -16.77 -3.47
CA GLN A 135 9.15 -15.82 -4.19
C GLN A 135 9.91 -14.96 -3.18
N ARG A 136 11.22 -14.79 -3.40
CA ARG A 136 12.10 -14.06 -2.50
C ARG A 136 12.81 -12.91 -3.20
N PHE A 137 12.80 -11.74 -2.59
CA PHE A 137 13.54 -10.58 -3.08
C PHE A 137 13.85 -9.63 -1.92
N ILE A 138 14.89 -8.83 -2.08
CA ILE A 138 15.33 -7.86 -1.09
C ILE A 138 14.93 -6.48 -1.55
N ILE A 139 14.33 -5.71 -0.65
CA ILE A 139 14.05 -4.29 -0.85
C ILE A 139 14.93 -3.44 0.06
N GLU A 140 15.23 -2.21 -0.39
CA GLU A 140 15.81 -1.15 0.42
C GLU A 140 14.73 -0.10 0.72
N LEU A 141 14.55 0.19 2.01
CA LEU A 141 13.66 1.26 2.49
C LEU A 141 14.34 2.63 2.41
N LYS A 142 13.58 3.70 2.61
CA LYS A 142 14.14 5.07 2.60
C LYS A 142 15.17 5.28 3.72
N SER A 143 15.02 4.61 4.86
CA SER A 143 15.98 4.55 5.98
C SER A 143 17.29 3.82 5.67
N LYS A 144 17.41 3.17 4.50
CA LYS A 144 18.50 2.26 4.11
C LYS A 144 18.50 0.91 4.82
N GLN A 145 17.51 0.64 5.66
CA GLN A 145 17.27 -0.73 6.11
C GLN A 145 16.86 -1.61 4.92
N THR A 146 17.35 -2.84 4.90
CA THR A 146 16.97 -3.84 3.90
C THR A 146 16.01 -4.85 4.50
N LEU A 147 14.98 -5.23 3.74
CA LEU A 147 14.04 -6.28 4.13
C LEU A 147 14.06 -7.41 3.11
N LEU A 148 14.00 -8.65 3.57
CA LEU A 148 13.67 -9.79 2.72
C LEU A 148 12.15 -9.90 2.62
N ILE A 149 11.59 -9.83 1.42
CA ILE A 149 10.19 -10.19 1.18
C ILE A 149 10.13 -11.68 0.88
N THR A 150 9.30 -12.42 1.62
CA THR A 150 8.96 -13.82 1.36
C THR A 150 7.48 -13.91 0.99
N HIS A 151 7.20 -13.86 -0.30
CA HIS A 151 5.83 -13.86 -0.84
C HIS A 151 5.41 -15.29 -1.17
N ASN A 152 4.40 -15.82 -0.48
CA ASN A 152 3.93 -17.20 -0.66
C ASN A 152 3.20 -17.35 -2.00
N ILE A 153 3.81 -18.08 -2.93
CA ILE A 153 3.30 -18.27 -4.30
C ILE A 153 2.40 -19.51 -4.46
N ASP A 154 2.10 -20.21 -3.36
CA ASP A 154 0.99 -21.16 -3.31
C ASP A 154 -0.35 -20.46 -3.06
N LEU A 155 -0.33 -19.33 -2.36
CA LEU A 155 -1.52 -18.59 -1.95
C LEU A 155 -1.82 -17.37 -2.82
N ALA A 156 -0.78 -16.72 -3.34
CA ALA A 156 -0.89 -15.56 -4.22
C ALA A 156 -0.10 -15.76 -5.53
N PRO A 157 -0.44 -15.07 -6.63
CA PRO A 157 0.33 -15.18 -7.86
C PRO A 157 1.78 -14.68 -7.71
N ARG A 158 2.74 -15.41 -8.28
CA ARG A 158 4.13 -14.93 -8.40
C ARG A 158 4.20 -13.63 -9.20
N ILE A 159 5.00 -12.67 -8.74
CA ILE A 159 5.25 -11.39 -9.40
C ILE A 159 6.27 -11.60 -10.52
N PHE A 160 5.80 -12.04 -11.70
CA PHE A 160 6.68 -12.31 -12.85
C PHE A 160 7.34 -11.06 -13.44
N ALA A 161 6.67 -9.91 -13.36
CA ALA A 161 7.17 -8.65 -13.90
C ALA A 161 8.21 -7.95 -12.99
N LEU A 162 8.46 -8.49 -11.79
CA LEU A 162 9.36 -7.88 -10.81
C LEU A 162 10.79 -7.81 -11.33
N SER A 163 11.38 -6.63 -11.29
CA SER A 163 12.75 -6.36 -11.72
C SER A 163 13.51 -5.56 -10.65
N GLN A 164 14.84 -5.61 -10.70
CA GLN A 164 15.66 -4.75 -9.85
C GLN A 164 15.41 -3.28 -10.20
N ASN A 165 15.42 -2.42 -9.18
CA ASN A 165 15.03 -1.00 -9.17
C ASN A 165 13.53 -0.74 -9.28
N ASP A 166 12.69 -1.78 -9.35
CA ASP A 166 11.26 -1.57 -9.23
C ASP A 166 10.91 -1.12 -7.81
N LYS A 167 9.94 -0.23 -7.74
CA LYS A 167 9.31 0.15 -6.48
C LYS A 167 8.13 -0.77 -6.21
N ILE A 168 7.99 -1.20 -4.96
CA ILE A 168 6.84 -1.93 -4.48
C ILE A 168 6.25 -1.24 -3.25
N GLU A 169 4.97 -1.48 -3.02
CA GLU A 169 4.35 -1.31 -1.72
C GLU A 169 4.02 -2.69 -1.16
N PHE A 170 4.07 -2.86 0.16
CA PHE A 170 3.74 -4.12 0.80
C PHE A 170 2.89 -3.88 2.04
N PHE A 171 2.12 -4.90 2.41
CA PHE A 171 1.50 -5.04 3.72
C PHE A 171 1.69 -6.49 4.14
N GLY A 172 2.30 -6.71 5.30
CA GLY A 172 2.63 -8.03 5.80
C GLY A 172 3.13 -7.98 7.23
N GLU A 173 3.45 -9.13 7.80
CA GLU A 173 4.02 -9.22 9.14
C GLU A 173 5.54 -9.14 9.08
N TYR A 174 6.13 -8.37 10.00
CA TYR A 174 7.57 -8.22 10.15
C TYR A 174 8.15 -9.20 11.16
N GLU A 175 9.20 -9.91 10.73
CA GLU A 175 10.01 -10.79 11.54
C GLU A 175 11.47 -10.34 11.60
N TRP A 176 12.02 -10.23 12.80
CA TRP A 176 13.38 -9.78 13.01
C TRP A 176 14.41 -10.83 12.59
N ASN A 177 15.49 -10.37 11.96
CA ASN A 177 16.74 -11.09 11.83
C ASN A 177 17.92 -10.11 11.82
N ASN A 178 19.15 -10.59 11.93
CA ASN A 178 20.35 -9.72 11.92
C ASN A 178 20.72 -9.13 10.54
N LYS A 179 19.85 -9.28 9.53
CA LYS A 179 20.01 -8.77 8.15
C LYS A 179 18.96 -7.71 7.78
N GLY A 180 18.27 -7.16 8.78
CA GLY A 180 17.28 -6.10 8.61
C GLY A 180 15.83 -6.58 8.73
N GLY A 181 15.57 -7.88 8.71
CA GLY A 181 14.26 -8.48 8.92
C GLY A 181 13.61 -9.07 7.65
N VAL A 182 12.48 -9.73 7.85
CA VAL A 182 11.69 -10.42 6.83
C VAL A 182 10.27 -9.87 6.87
N ILE A 183 9.66 -9.71 5.71
CA ILE A 183 8.21 -9.52 5.58
C ILE A 183 7.62 -10.79 4.99
N HIS A 184 6.69 -11.39 5.72
CA HIS A 184 5.86 -12.53 5.28
C HIS A 184 4.38 -12.18 5.40
N TRP A 185 3.48 -13.14 5.18
CA TRP A 185 2.03 -12.90 5.15
C TRP A 185 1.58 -11.80 4.17
N THR A 186 2.25 -11.72 3.02
CA THR A 186 1.90 -10.76 1.95
C THR A 186 0.82 -11.31 1.01
N HIS A 187 -0.18 -11.98 1.59
CA HIS A 187 -1.29 -12.61 0.88
C HIS A 187 -2.57 -12.62 1.72
N HIS A 188 -3.71 -12.91 1.11
CA HIS A 188 -4.94 -13.22 1.82
C HIS A 188 -4.76 -14.49 2.66
N ASP A 189 -5.19 -14.47 3.91
CA ASP A 189 -5.29 -15.68 4.72
C ASP A 189 -6.63 -16.40 4.45
N PRO A 190 -6.62 -17.58 3.80
CA PRO A 190 -7.85 -18.32 3.48
C PRO A 190 -8.63 -18.77 4.72
N GLU A 191 -7.95 -18.93 5.87
CA GLU A 191 -8.57 -19.38 7.11
C GLU A 191 -9.11 -18.22 7.96
N GLY A 192 -8.69 -16.99 7.67
CA GLY A 192 -9.11 -15.78 8.39
C GLY A 192 -8.66 -15.72 9.85
N ILE A 193 -7.58 -16.40 10.19
CA ILE A 193 -6.97 -16.47 11.52
C ILE A 193 -5.86 -15.41 11.67
N HIS A 194 -5.22 -15.04 10.56
CA HIS A 194 -4.19 -14.02 10.46
C HIS A 194 -4.67 -12.78 9.69
N VAL A 195 -4.04 -11.64 9.93
CA VAL A 195 -4.28 -10.42 9.15
C VAL A 195 -3.82 -10.66 7.70
N ASN A 196 -4.68 -10.34 6.73
CA ASN A 196 -4.33 -10.38 5.32
C ASN A 196 -3.17 -9.44 5.00
N GLY A 197 -2.39 -9.78 3.98
CA GLY A 197 -1.40 -8.89 3.39
C GLY A 197 -1.43 -8.91 1.88
N TRP A 198 -0.50 -8.18 1.27
CA TRP A 198 -0.41 -8.00 -0.17
C TRP A 198 0.95 -7.41 -0.57
N VAL A 199 1.29 -7.54 -1.85
CA VAL A 199 2.30 -6.71 -2.54
C VAL A 199 1.62 -5.93 -3.66
N LEU A 200 1.90 -4.64 -3.78
CA LEU A 200 1.51 -3.81 -4.92
C LEU A 200 2.75 -3.57 -5.78
N HIS A 201 2.68 -3.97 -7.04
CA HIS A 201 3.74 -3.73 -8.02
C HIS A 201 3.12 -3.29 -9.35
N ASN A 202 3.56 -2.14 -9.88
CA ASN A 202 3.04 -1.57 -11.13
C ASN A 202 1.50 -1.51 -11.19
N ASN A 203 0.88 -1.05 -10.09
CA ASN A 203 -0.56 -1.00 -9.86
C ASN A 203 -1.28 -2.36 -9.84
N VAL A 204 -0.58 -3.49 -9.89
CA VAL A 204 -1.17 -4.82 -9.74
C VAL A 204 -1.04 -5.26 -8.29
N ILE A 205 -2.15 -5.71 -7.71
CA ILE A 205 -2.21 -6.25 -6.35
C ILE A 205 -1.98 -7.76 -6.41
N TYR A 206 -1.02 -8.23 -5.61
CA TYR A 206 -0.70 -9.64 -5.43
C TYR A 206 -1.06 -10.02 -4.00
N GLN A 207 -2.08 -10.87 -3.83
CA GLN A 207 -2.57 -11.35 -2.54
C GLN A 207 -3.34 -12.67 -2.69
#